data_AF-A0A4V2M989-F1
#
_entry.id   AF-A0A4V2M989-F1
#
_cell.length_a   1.000
_cell.length_b   1.000
_cell.length_c   1.000
_cell.angle_alpha   90.00
_cell.angle_beta   90.00
_cell.angle_gamma   90.00
#
_symmetry.space_group_name_H-M   'P 1'
#
loop_
_entity.id
_entity.type
_entity.pdbx_description
1 polymer ?
#
loop_
_entity_poly.entity_id
_entity_poly.type
_entity_poly.pdbx_seq_one_letter_code
_entity_poly.pdbx_strand_id
1 'polypeptide(L)'
;MRLSFSTRRFGVAVAVLAAGLAFGTTTSSASAGPDGGQSAAAATALASTLRAQTEANHLSSQEARSLQGQVDQVVARTGGTQVAINRVVWDGGDTLIPLPGEAVARELGATTLAGDVYGCHYYQFCTYQTQSFTGMVDRMSSCTWHYTPSWFASYVNNQTPGLRAKFYDHGKHYLAQTMEAPFHGTTSFGGDTYWIVPC
;
A
#
# COMPACT_ATOMS: atom_id res chain seq x y z
N MET A 1 -25.00 -38.47 -20.63
CA MET A 1 -25.43 -37.16 -21.14
C MET A 1 -24.19 -36.35 -21.52
N ARG A 2 -23.98 -36.09 -22.82
CA ARG A 2 -22.85 -35.31 -23.35
C ARG A 2 -23.33 -33.88 -23.55
N LEU A 3 -22.65 -32.89 -22.95
CA LEU A 3 -22.92 -31.46 -23.21
C LEU A 3 -21.88 -30.91 -24.18
N SER A 4 -22.40 -30.31 -25.25
CA SER A 4 -21.72 -29.86 -26.46
C SER A 4 -21.17 -28.45 -26.29
N PHE A 5 -19.92 -28.21 -26.68
CA PHE A 5 -19.31 -26.87 -26.75
C PHE A 5 -19.63 -26.22 -28.10
N SER A 6 -20.27 -25.04 -28.07
CA SER A 6 -20.58 -24.23 -29.25
C SER A 6 -19.57 -23.08 -29.40
N THR A 7 -18.62 -23.22 -30.31
CA THR A 7 -17.71 -22.17 -30.77
C THR A 7 -18.41 -21.26 -31.78
N ARG A 8 -18.52 -19.96 -31.48
CA ARG A 8 -18.90 -18.94 -32.48
C ARG A 8 -17.66 -18.19 -32.93
N ARG A 9 -17.28 -18.41 -34.19
CA ARG A 9 -16.35 -17.60 -34.96
C ARG A 9 -17.14 -16.46 -35.61
N PHE A 10 -16.69 -15.22 -35.47
CA PHE A 10 -17.09 -14.12 -36.35
C PHE A 10 -15.86 -13.66 -37.11
N GLY A 11 -15.91 -13.85 -38.42
CA GLY A 11 -14.89 -13.40 -39.36
C GLY A 11 -15.26 -12.05 -39.98
N VAL A 12 -14.22 -11.22 -40.11
CA VAL A 12 -13.81 -10.41 -41.28
C VAL A 12 -14.78 -9.39 -41.88
N ALA A 13 -14.35 -8.12 -41.89
CA ALA A 13 -14.43 -7.28 -43.08
C ALA A 13 -13.19 -6.37 -43.20
N VAL A 14 -12.50 -6.52 -44.32
CA VAL A 14 -11.40 -5.70 -44.82
C VAL A 14 -12.00 -4.48 -45.52
N ALA A 15 -11.48 -3.28 -45.24
CA ALA A 15 -11.68 -2.11 -46.08
C ALA A 15 -10.30 -1.52 -46.42
N VAL A 16 -9.87 -1.79 -47.66
CA VAL A 16 -8.75 -1.12 -48.33
C VAL A 16 -9.29 0.17 -48.95
N LEU A 17 -8.68 1.31 -48.61
CA LEU A 17 -8.78 2.53 -49.40
C LEU A 17 -7.39 3.15 -49.49
N ALA A 18 -6.92 3.24 -50.73
CA ALA A 18 -5.62 3.73 -51.12
C ALA A 18 -5.71 5.19 -51.61
N ALA A 19 -4.52 5.80 -51.68
CA ALA A 19 -4.11 6.98 -52.45
C ALA A 19 -4.28 8.36 -51.81
N GLY A 20 -3.12 8.96 -51.51
CA GLY A 20 -2.95 10.36 -51.13
C GLY A 20 -1.48 10.69 -50.85
N LEU A 21 -0.64 10.66 -51.90
CA LEU A 21 0.73 11.18 -51.87
C LEU A 21 0.70 12.72 -51.71
N ALA A 22 1.24 13.22 -50.59
CA ALA A 22 1.72 14.58 -50.48
C ALA A 22 2.99 14.60 -49.62
N PHE A 23 4.14 14.81 -50.27
CA PHE A 23 5.41 15.09 -49.62
C PHE A 23 5.33 16.48 -48.96
N GLY A 24 5.20 16.50 -47.64
CA GLY A 24 5.40 17.68 -46.81
C GLY A 24 6.44 17.37 -45.75
N THR A 25 7.71 17.67 -46.01
CA THR A 25 8.77 17.68 -44.99
C THR A 25 8.57 18.90 -44.10
N THR A 26 7.65 18.83 -43.14
CA THR A 26 7.66 19.72 -41.98
C THR A 26 8.56 19.11 -40.93
N THR A 27 9.76 19.66 -40.79
CA THR A 27 10.61 19.46 -39.62
C THR A 27 9.89 20.01 -38.39
N SER A 28 9.08 19.18 -37.75
CA SER A 28 8.58 19.44 -36.40
C SER A 28 9.76 19.28 -35.46
N SER A 29 10.41 20.40 -35.13
CA SER A 29 11.31 20.48 -33.98
C SER A 29 10.48 20.17 -32.73
N ALA A 30 10.46 18.90 -32.32
CA ALA A 30 9.99 18.52 -31.01
C ALA A 30 10.95 19.15 -29.98
N SER A 31 10.54 20.28 -29.42
CA SER A 31 11.16 20.81 -28.20
C SER A 31 10.92 19.78 -27.11
N ALA A 32 11.93 18.94 -26.85
CA ALA A 32 11.98 18.11 -25.67
C ALA A 32 11.85 19.03 -24.45
N GLY A 33 10.66 19.02 -23.84
CA GLY A 33 10.42 19.72 -22.57
C GLY A 33 11.33 19.14 -21.49
N PRO A 34 11.82 19.96 -20.54
CA PRO A 34 12.80 19.57 -19.52
C PRO A 34 12.24 18.66 -18.41
N ASP A 35 11.04 18.09 -18.57
CA ASP A 35 10.31 17.42 -17.49
C ASP A 35 10.86 16.03 -17.13
N GLY A 36 11.73 15.44 -17.96
CA GLY A 36 12.36 14.14 -17.69
C GLY A 36 13.51 14.17 -16.67
N GLY A 37 14.13 15.34 -16.42
CA GLY A 37 15.32 15.44 -15.56
C GLY A 37 15.03 15.39 -14.06
N GLN A 38 13.88 15.92 -13.65
CA GLN A 38 13.52 16.03 -12.22
C GLN A 38 13.13 14.66 -11.63
N SER A 39 12.49 13.80 -12.42
CA SER A 39 12.09 12.46 -12.00
C SER A 39 13.30 11.53 -11.79
N ALA A 40 14.30 11.58 -12.67
CA ALA A 40 15.50 10.75 -12.56
C ALA A 40 16.38 11.16 -11.35
N ALA A 41 16.48 12.46 -11.07
CA ALA A 41 17.22 12.97 -9.92
C ALA A 41 16.56 12.54 -8.59
N ALA A 42 15.23 12.66 -8.48
CA ALA A 42 14.47 12.22 -7.32
C ALA A 42 14.59 10.71 -7.07
N ALA A 43 14.49 9.89 -8.12
CA ALA A 43 14.67 8.44 -8.03
C ALA A 43 16.09 8.06 -7.56
N THR A 44 17.11 8.76 -8.06
CA THR A 44 18.50 8.55 -7.64
C THR A 44 18.71 8.92 -6.18
N ALA A 45 18.14 10.05 -5.74
CA ALA A 45 18.20 10.48 -4.35
C ALA A 45 17.51 9.47 -3.42
N LEU A 46 16.30 9.01 -3.74
CA LEU A 46 15.62 7.96 -2.97
C LEU A 46 16.46 6.68 -2.90
N ALA A 47 16.98 6.19 -4.02
CA ALA A 47 17.83 5.00 -4.04
C ALA A 47 19.08 5.16 -3.16
N SER A 48 19.66 6.37 -3.10
CA SER A 48 20.78 6.66 -2.20
C SER A 48 20.40 6.61 -0.73
N THR A 49 19.23 7.18 -0.37
CA THR A 49 18.69 7.13 0.99
C THR A 49 18.38 5.71 1.43
N LEU A 50 17.73 4.91 0.58
CA LEU A 50 17.40 3.52 0.90
C LEU A 50 18.65 2.66 1.10
N ARG A 51 19.72 2.91 0.32
CA ARG A 51 21.02 2.24 0.51
C ARG A 51 21.63 2.60 1.85
N ALA A 52 21.68 3.89 2.19
CA ALA A 52 22.20 4.35 3.47
C ALA A 52 21.41 3.75 4.66
N GLN A 53 20.08 3.65 4.56
CA GLN A 53 19.26 3.00 5.57
C GLN A 53 19.53 1.50 5.68
N THR A 54 19.75 0.80 4.56
CA THR A 54 20.11 -0.62 4.54
C THR A 54 21.42 -0.86 5.28
N GLU A 55 22.44 -0.03 5.01
CA GLU A 55 23.75 -0.09 5.67
C GLU A 55 23.66 0.24 7.16
N ALA A 56 22.92 1.30 7.52
CA ALA A 56 22.75 1.75 8.90
C ALA A 56 21.97 0.76 9.78
N ASN A 57 21.15 -0.11 9.18
CA ASN A 57 20.44 -1.18 9.88
C ASN A 57 21.11 -2.56 9.68
N HIS A 58 22.34 -2.59 9.15
CA HIS A 58 23.17 -3.78 9.01
C HIS A 58 22.50 -4.96 8.29
N LEU A 59 21.64 -4.67 7.30
CA LEU A 59 20.96 -5.72 6.56
C LEU A 59 21.91 -6.38 5.56
N SER A 60 21.96 -7.71 5.56
CA SER A 60 22.64 -8.46 4.50
C SER A 60 21.91 -8.29 3.16
N SER A 61 22.60 -8.59 2.06
CA SER A 61 22.01 -8.53 0.71
C SER A 61 20.79 -9.45 0.55
N GLN A 62 20.71 -10.55 1.30
CA GLN A 62 19.56 -11.45 1.28
C GLN A 62 18.37 -10.86 2.04
N GLU A 63 18.62 -10.32 3.23
CA GLU A 63 17.63 -9.65 4.07
C GLU A 63 17.03 -8.42 3.37
N ALA A 64 17.88 -7.59 2.75
CA ALA A 64 17.45 -6.43 1.99
C ALA A 64 16.53 -6.82 0.81
N ARG A 65 16.87 -7.88 0.06
CA ARG A 65 16.01 -8.39 -1.02
C ARG A 65 14.68 -8.93 -0.50
N SER A 66 14.70 -9.65 0.62
CA SER A 66 13.48 -10.18 1.24
C SER A 66 12.56 -9.06 1.71
N LEU A 67 13.11 -8.03 2.38
CA LEU A 67 12.39 -6.86 2.82
C LEU A 67 11.83 -6.07 1.62
N GLN A 68 12.62 -5.86 0.57
CA GLN A 68 12.15 -5.19 -0.64
C GLN A 68 11.00 -5.96 -1.30
N GLY A 69 11.04 -7.30 -1.33
CA GLY A 69 9.92 -8.09 -1.85
C GLY A 69 8.62 -7.90 -1.07
N GLN A 70 8.68 -7.69 0.25
CA GLN A 70 7.51 -7.34 1.06
C GLN A 70 7.02 -5.92 0.79
N VAL A 71 7.94 -4.96 0.63
CA VAL A 71 7.61 -3.59 0.21
C VAL A 71 6.89 -3.59 -1.13
N ASP A 72 7.39 -4.33 -2.11
CA ASP A 72 6.82 -4.39 -3.46
C ASP A 72 5.40 -4.99 -3.42
N GLN A 73 5.14 -5.98 -2.55
CA GLN A 73 3.80 -6.51 -2.33
C GLN A 73 2.85 -5.46 -1.75
N VAL A 74 3.31 -4.66 -0.79
CA VAL A 74 2.51 -3.57 -0.22
C VAL A 74 2.23 -2.50 -1.28
N VAL A 75 3.24 -2.09 -2.05
CA VAL A 75 3.08 -1.13 -3.16
C VAL A 75 2.07 -1.65 -4.18
N ALA A 76 2.17 -2.92 -4.58
CA ALA A 76 1.22 -3.52 -5.52
C ALA A 76 -0.20 -3.58 -4.96
N ARG A 77 -0.35 -3.78 -3.64
CA ARG A 77 -1.64 -3.84 -2.94
C ARG A 77 -2.30 -2.47 -2.79
N THR A 78 -1.53 -1.44 -2.45
CA THR A 78 -2.05 -0.13 -2.04
C THR A 78 -1.91 0.94 -3.11
N GLY A 79 -1.10 0.72 -4.14
CA GLY A 79 -0.67 1.77 -5.08
C GLY A 79 0.24 2.81 -4.43
N GLY A 80 0.77 2.52 -3.23
CA GLY A 80 1.58 3.45 -2.45
C GLY A 80 2.99 3.68 -2.99
N THR A 81 3.72 4.57 -2.33
CA THR A 81 5.12 4.91 -2.63
C THR A 81 6.03 4.52 -1.46
N GLN A 82 7.12 3.81 -1.76
CA GLN A 82 8.16 3.52 -0.77
C GLN A 82 8.89 4.81 -0.38
N VAL A 83 8.93 5.10 0.92
CA VAL A 83 9.63 6.28 1.48
C VAL A 83 10.76 5.92 2.43
N ALA A 84 10.82 4.67 2.89
CA ALA A 84 11.94 4.10 3.64
C ALA A 84 12.08 2.61 3.30
N ILE A 85 13.19 1.97 3.69
CA ILE A 85 13.42 0.53 3.41
C ILE A 85 12.30 -0.38 3.93
N ASN A 86 11.52 0.08 4.91
CA ASN A 86 10.43 -0.66 5.52
C ASN A 86 9.10 0.13 5.63
N ARG A 87 8.94 1.21 4.85
CA ARG A 87 7.73 2.07 4.90
C ARG A 87 7.19 2.39 3.51
N VAL A 88 5.89 2.17 3.33
CA VAL A 88 5.13 2.56 2.13
C VAL A 88 4.01 3.51 2.53
N VAL A 89 3.99 4.70 1.96
CA VAL A 89 2.90 5.69 2.15
C VAL A 89 1.88 5.53 1.04
N TRP A 90 0.60 5.55 1.38
CA TRP A 90 -0.50 5.40 0.43
C TRP A 90 -1.64 6.37 0.78
N ASP A 91 -2.66 6.45 -0.08
CA ASP A 91 -3.74 7.43 0.11
C ASP A 91 -4.54 7.16 1.40
N GLY A 92 -4.35 8.02 2.40
CA GLY A 92 -5.04 7.93 3.69
C GLY A 92 -4.29 7.20 4.80
N GLY A 93 -3.04 6.78 4.58
CA GLY A 93 -2.24 6.11 5.60
C GLY A 93 -0.84 5.67 5.15
N ASP A 94 -0.22 4.80 5.94
CA ASP A 94 1.02 4.14 5.56
C ASP A 94 1.13 2.73 6.16
N THR A 95 2.00 1.92 5.56
CA THR A 95 2.33 0.58 6.03
C THR A 95 3.77 0.55 6.49
N LEU A 96 4.01 0.06 7.71
CA LEU A 96 5.33 -0.29 8.22
C LEU A 96 5.52 -1.80 8.24
N ILE A 97 6.71 -2.21 7.81
CA ILE A 97 7.15 -3.61 7.77
C ILE A 97 8.23 -3.79 8.83
N PRO A 98 8.23 -4.88 9.63
CA PRO A 98 9.34 -5.16 10.52
C PRO A 98 10.63 -5.35 9.74
N LEU A 99 11.75 -4.87 10.28
CA LEU A 99 13.03 -5.25 9.72
C LEU A 99 13.29 -6.74 9.97
N PRO A 100 14.11 -7.39 9.14
CA PRO A 100 14.54 -8.77 9.38
C PRO A 100 15.06 -8.97 10.82
N GLY A 101 14.49 -9.96 11.52
CA GLY A 101 14.79 -10.26 12.92
C GLY A 101 13.99 -9.46 13.95
N GLU A 102 13.27 -8.40 13.55
CA GLU A 102 12.40 -7.64 14.45
C GLU A 102 10.98 -8.21 14.45
N ALA A 103 10.37 -8.32 15.64
CA ALA A 103 8.98 -8.72 15.76
C ALA A 103 8.03 -7.54 15.47
N VAL A 104 8.41 -6.33 15.87
CA VAL A 104 7.56 -5.13 15.81
C VAL A 104 8.08 -4.21 14.71
N ALA A 105 7.19 -3.75 13.84
CA ALA A 105 7.52 -2.74 12.85
C ALA A 105 7.76 -1.38 13.53
N ARG A 106 8.81 -0.68 13.10
CA ARG A 106 9.17 0.65 13.62
C ARG A 106 9.53 1.60 12.49
N GLU A 107 9.33 2.88 12.73
CA GLU A 107 9.75 3.93 11.83
C GLU A 107 11.26 4.21 12.00
N LEU A 108 11.99 4.32 10.89
CA LEU A 108 13.43 4.55 10.93
C LEU A 108 13.73 6.04 11.04
N GLY A 109 14.54 6.41 12.04
CA GLY A 109 14.91 7.80 12.28
C GLY A 109 13.83 8.65 12.95
N ALA A 110 12.72 8.05 13.38
CA ALA A 110 11.70 8.73 14.16
C ALA A 110 11.98 8.62 15.67
N THR A 111 11.59 9.65 16.40
CA THR A 111 11.47 9.58 17.86
C THR A 111 10.04 9.18 18.20
N THR A 112 9.85 8.27 19.16
CA THR A 112 8.52 7.91 19.67
C THR A 112 7.76 9.17 20.09
N LEU A 113 6.54 9.33 19.57
CA LEU A 113 5.70 10.46 19.92
C LEU A 113 4.91 10.15 21.21
N ALA A 114 4.59 11.18 21.98
CA ALA A 114 3.72 11.02 23.14
C ALA A 114 2.33 10.56 22.68
N GLY A 115 1.79 9.53 23.33
CA GLY A 115 0.50 8.94 22.98
C GLY A 115 0.57 7.77 22.01
N ASP A 116 1.77 7.34 21.60
CA ASP A 116 1.94 6.14 20.77
C ASP A 116 1.60 4.87 21.55
N VAL A 117 0.75 4.03 20.95
CA VAL A 117 0.37 2.72 21.51
C VAL A 117 0.73 1.65 20.50
N TYR A 118 1.71 0.80 20.81
CA TYR A 118 2.24 -0.23 19.90
C TYR A 118 2.70 0.30 18.53
N GLY A 119 3.23 1.53 18.48
CA GLY A 119 3.61 2.19 17.22
C GLY A 119 2.42 2.77 16.43
N CYS A 120 1.21 2.73 16.97
CA CYS A 120 0.06 3.45 16.45
C CYS A 120 0.03 4.88 17.02
N HIS A 121 0.25 5.89 16.18
CA HIS A 121 0.27 7.28 16.63
C HIS A 121 -1.13 7.77 17.02
N TYR A 122 -1.17 8.82 17.84
CA TYR A 122 -2.42 9.49 18.14
C TYR A 122 -3.09 10.02 16.86
N TYR A 123 -4.42 9.95 16.81
CA TYR A 123 -5.27 10.19 15.62
C TYR A 123 -5.19 9.11 14.52
N GLN A 124 -4.65 7.94 14.81
CA GLN A 124 -4.61 6.83 13.85
C GLN A 124 -5.44 5.62 14.30
N PHE A 125 -5.93 4.88 13.31
CA PHE A 125 -6.41 3.52 13.45
C PHE A 125 -5.38 2.57 12.83
N CYS A 126 -4.92 1.57 13.58
CA CYS A 126 -3.86 0.69 13.14
C CYS A 126 -4.28 -0.77 13.17
N THR A 127 -3.89 -1.53 12.15
CA THR A 127 -4.12 -2.98 12.07
C THR A 127 -2.80 -3.73 11.97
N TYR A 128 -2.66 -4.81 12.73
CA TYR A 128 -1.42 -5.59 12.85
C TYR A 128 -1.60 -7.01 12.37
N GLN A 129 -0.56 -7.55 11.73
CA GLN A 129 -0.58 -8.91 11.17
C GLN A 129 -0.87 -9.99 12.22
N THR A 130 -0.37 -9.82 13.44
CA THR A 130 -0.49 -10.82 14.50
C THR A 130 -1.43 -10.36 15.62
N GLN A 131 -1.81 -11.29 16.51
CA GLN A 131 -2.64 -10.98 17.67
C GLN A 131 -1.93 -10.17 18.75
N SER A 132 -0.58 -10.15 18.74
CA SER A 132 0.23 -9.51 19.78
C SER A 132 0.67 -8.09 19.41
N PHE A 133 -0.04 -7.43 18.49
CA PHE A 133 0.34 -6.11 17.95
C PHE A 133 1.75 -6.09 17.34
N THR A 134 2.11 -7.18 16.66
CA THR A 134 3.41 -7.36 15.99
C THR A 134 3.23 -7.66 14.50
N GLY A 135 4.35 -7.78 13.77
CA GLY A 135 4.35 -7.95 12.32
C GLY A 135 4.15 -6.64 11.56
N MET A 136 3.70 -6.75 10.31
CA MET A 136 3.33 -5.59 9.49
C MET A 136 2.18 -4.82 10.15
N VAL A 137 2.23 -3.48 10.05
CA VAL A 137 1.17 -2.59 10.54
C VAL A 137 0.74 -1.63 9.44
N ASP A 138 -0.57 -1.57 9.19
CA ASP A 138 -1.18 -0.49 8.39
C ASP A 138 -1.70 0.56 9.36
N ARG A 139 -1.33 1.82 9.15
CA ARG A 139 -1.70 3.00 9.95
C ARG A 139 -2.58 3.91 9.12
N MET A 140 -3.86 4.01 9.48
CA MET A 140 -4.88 4.79 8.80
C MET A 140 -5.16 6.07 9.59
N SER A 141 -5.19 7.23 8.94
CA SER A 141 -5.48 8.52 9.60
C SER A 141 -6.71 9.23 9.03
N SER A 142 -7.20 8.83 7.85
CA SER A 142 -8.31 9.51 7.19
C SER A 142 -9.63 8.74 7.29
N CYS A 143 -10.74 9.46 7.47
CA CYS A 143 -12.12 8.97 7.52
C CYS A 143 -12.66 8.54 6.14
N THR A 144 -11.94 7.67 5.44
CA THR A 144 -12.25 7.19 4.10
C THR A 144 -12.22 5.66 4.05
N TRP A 145 -12.59 5.08 2.91
CA TRP A 145 -12.56 3.63 2.71
C TRP A 145 -11.13 3.18 2.45
N HIS A 146 -10.55 2.41 3.38
CA HIS A 146 -9.25 1.79 3.22
C HIS A 146 -9.39 0.35 2.80
N TYR A 147 -8.72 -0.02 1.71
CA TYR A 147 -8.60 -1.41 1.31
C TYR A 147 -7.60 -2.13 2.22
N THR A 148 -8.03 -3.23 2.82
CA THR A 148 -7.20 -4.07 3.68
C THR A 148 -7.60 -5.53 3.49
N PRO A 149 -6.91 -6.28 2.61
CA PRO A 149 -7.35 -7.61 2.23
C PRO A 149 -7.02 -8.63 3.33
N SER A 150 -7.93 -8.78 4.28
CA SER A 150 -8.11 -9.99 5.09
C SER A 150 -6.86 -10.54 5.80
N TRP A 151 -5.95 -9.67 6.26
CA TRP A 151 -4.60 -10.11 6.68
C TRP A 151 -4.23 -9.78 8.14
N PHE A 152 -5.08 -9.06 8.88
CA PHE A 152 -4.75 -8.60 10.24
C PHE A 152 -5.45 -9.42 11.33
N ALA A 153 -4.88 -9.44 12.53
CA ALA A 153 -5.39 -10.20 13.67
C ALA A 153 -5.57 -9.37 14.95
N SER A 154 -4.96 -8.19 15.03
CA SER A 154 -5.21 -7.21 16.09
C SER A 154 -5.25 -5.80 15.54
N TYR A 155 -5.83 -4.89 16.32
CA TYR A 155 -5.98 -3.50 15.95
C TYR A 155 -5.88 -2.58 17.16
N VAL A 156 -5.50 -1.33 16.89
CA VAL A 156 -5.50 -0.23 17.84
C VAL A 156 -6.32 0.89 17.22
N ASN A 157 -7.38 1.30 17.90
CA ASN A 157 -8.08 2.55 17.64
C ASN A 157 -7.53 3.63 18.56
N ASN A 158 -6.48 4.34 18.12
CA ASN A 158 -5.85 5.45 18.86
C ASN A 158 -6.33 6.82 18.33
N GLN A 159 -7.57 6.85 17.83
CA GLN A 159 -8.15 8.05 17.26
C GLN A 159 -8.69 9.01 18.34
N THR A 160 -9.30 10.12 17.91
CA THR A 160 -10.02 11.03 18.82
C THR A 160 -11.06 10.26 19.64
N PRO A 161 -11.17 10.51 20.96
CA PRO A 161 -12.17 9.85 21.79
C PRO A 161 -13.59 9.92 21.22
N GLY A 162 -14.30 8.79 21.28
CA GLY A 162 -15.66 8.64 20.74
C GLY A 162 -15.74 8.13 19.29
N LEU A 163 -14.63 8.13 18.54
CA LEU A 163 -14.60 7.54 17.19
C LEU A 163 -14.58 6.01 17.26
N ARG A 164 -15.27 5.36 16.31
CA ARG A 164 -15.35 3.91 16.16
C ARG A 164 -15.01 3.53 14.74
N ALA A 165 -13.97 2.71 14.53
CA ALA A 165 -13.68 2.19 13.21
C ALA A 165 -14.71 1.10 12.83
N LYS A 166 -15.10 1.06 11.56
CA LYS A 166 -16.04 0.09 11.00
C LYS A 166 -15.34 -0.84 10.02
N PHE A 167 -15.68 -2.12 10.09
CA PHE A 167 -15.13 -3.19 9.27
C PHE A 167 -16.19 -3.70 8.30
N TYR A 168 -15.78 -4.00 7.07
CA TYR A 168 -16.68 -4.46 6.01
C TYR A 168 -16.05 -5.61 5.21
N ASP A 169 -16.91 -6.48 4.67
CA ASP A 169 -16.51 -7.58 3.78
C ASP A 169 -16.15 -7.08 2.37
N HIS A 170 -15.76 -7.99 1.46
CA HIS A 170 -15.42 -7.66 0.08
C HIS A 170 -16.53 -6.88 -0.67
N GLY A 171 -17.80 -7.18 -0.37
CA GLY A 171 -18.99 -6.52 -0.93
C GLY A 171 -19.36 -5.20 -0.26
N LYS A 172 -18.56 -4.73 0.72
CA LYS A 172 -18.83 -3.57 1.58
C LYS A 172 -20.05 -3.76 2.50
N HIS A 173 -20.42 -4.99 2.83
CA HIS A 173 -21.39 -5.25 3.89
C HIS A 173 -20.74 -5.07 5.24
N TYR A 174 -21.46 -4.45 6.18
CA TYR A 174 -20.97 -4.22 7.54
C TYR A 174 -20.73 -5.55 8.27
N LEU A 175 -19.55 -5.70 8.86
CA LEU A 175 -19.18 -6.85 9.68
C LEU A 175 -19.25 -6.50 11.16
N ALA A 176 -18.54 -5.45 11.55
CA ALA A 176 -18.34 -5.07 12.95
C ALA A 176 -17.88 -3.62 13.08
N GLN A 177 -17.77 -3.15 14.31
CA GLN A 177 -17.11 -1.89 14.66
C GLN A 177 -16.30 -2.07 15.94
N THR A 178 -15.35 -1.18 16.18
CA THR A 178 -14.57 -1.17 17.41
C THR A 178 -15.37 -0.61 18.59
N MET A 179 -14.83 -0.75 19.80
CA MET A 179 -15.17 0.18 20.89
C MET A 179 -14.70 1.60 20.56
N GLU A 180 -15.15 2.57 21.35
CA GLU A 180 -14.72 3.96 21.22
C GLU A 180 -13.23 4.10 21.48
N ALA A 181 -12.57 4.94 20.69
CA ALA A 181 -11.19 5.32 20.94
C ALA A 181 -11.03 6.00 22.32
N PRO A 182 -9.88 5.86 22.99
CA PRO A 182 -8.79 4.96 22.66
C PRO A 182 -9.13 3.51 23.07
N PHE A 183 -8.93 2.56 22.16
CA PHE A 183 -9.14 1.14 22.45
C PHE A 183 -8.19 0.26 21.63
N HIS A 184 -7.81 -0.90 22.13
CA HIS A 184 -7.06 -1.90 21.39
C HIS A 184 -7.64 -3.29 21.64
N GLY A 185 -7.58 -4.16 20.63
CA GLY A 185 -8.13 -5.50 20.74
C GLY A 185 -7.66 -6.43 19.63
N THR A 186 -8.00 -7.71 19.79
CA THR A 186 -7.87 -8.72 18.74
C THR A 186 -9.20 -8.88 18.01
N THR A 187 -9.17 -9.48 16.83
CA THR A 187 -10.39 -9.77 16.07
C THR A 187 -10.35 -11.15 15.43
N SER A 188 -11.51 -11.82 15.37
CA SER A 188 -11.71 -13.03 14.57
C SER A 188 -12.19 -12.75 13.15
N PHE A 189 -12.68 -11.54 12.86
CA PHE A 189 -13.18 -11.13 11.54
C PHE A 189 -12.09 -10.46 10.68
N GLY A 190 -10.85 -10.38 11.18
CA GLY A 190 -9.74 -9.78 10.43
C GLY A 190 -9.46 -10.51 9.11
N GLY A 191 -9.73 -11.82 9.05
CA GLY A 191 -9.68 -12.62 7.81
C GLY A 191 -10.86 -12.42 6.86
N ASP A 192 -11.96 -11.81 7.30
CA ASP A 192 -13.14 -11.53 6.47
C ASP A 192 -13.23 -10.05 6.06
N THR A 193 -12.46 -9.19 6.71
CA THR A 193 -12.44 -7.75 6.46
C THR A 193 -11.67 -7.44 5.18
N TYR A 194 -12.32 -6.72 4.27
CA TYR A 194 -11.69 -6.18 3.06
C TYR A 194 -11.62 -4.66 3.06
N TRP A 195 -12.51 -4.02 3.80
CA TRP A 195 -12.52 -2.57 3.90
C TRP A 195 -12.67 -2.11 5.34
N ILE A 196 -11.99 -1.00 5.65
CA ILE A 196 -12.08 -0.32 6.93
C ILE A 196 -12.39 1.14 6.68
N VAL A 197 -13.32 1.69 7.47
CA VAL A 197 -13.51 3.13 7.61
C VAL A 197 -13.13 3.47 9.05
N PRO A 198 -12.08 4.26 9.31
CA PRO A 198 -11.60 4.54 10.66
C PRO A 198 -12.41 5.72 11.23
N CYS A 199 -13.73 5.54 11.25
CA CYS A 199 -14.81 6.30 11.88
C CYS A 199 -16.17 5.69 11.46
#